data_AF-A0AA45RXM5-F1
#
_entry.id   AF-A0AA45RXM5-F1
#
_cell.length_a   1.000
_cell.length_b   1.000
_cell.length_c   1.000
_cell.angle_alpha   90.00
_cell.angle_beta   90.00
_cell.angle_gamma   90.00
#
_symmetry.space_group_name_H-M   'P 1'
#
loop_
_entity.id
_entity.type
_entity.pdbx_description
1 polymer ?
#
loop_
_entity_poly.entity_id
_entity_poly.type
_entity_poly.pdbx_seq_one_letter_code
_entity_poly.pdbx_strand_id
1 'polypeptide(L)'
;MYNGGGCETLEVKADHVYRGEAGDGTRQFKSRIGEWGPRFPVTEELIVVSEEAGSVSWSPATERDGRIFIDPKRLRSIAGVPTSATGSADLVALDDVLARIGARH
;
A
#
# COMPACT_ATOMS: atom_id res chain seq x y z
N MET A 1 -4.66 24.18 24.91
CA MET A 1 -4.87 23.68 23.54
C MET A 1 -4.85 22.16 23.62
N TYR A 2 -5.99 21.53 23.40
CA TYR A 2 -6.13 20.08 23.44
C TYR A 2 -5.67 19.53 22.08
N ASN A 3 -4.61 18.71 22.07
CA ASN A 3 -4.24 17.91 20.90
C ASN A 3 -5.25 16.77 20.77
N GLY A 4 -6.46 17.07 20.31
CA GLY A 4 -7.42 16.05 19.90
C GLY A 4 -6.84 15.34 18.69
N GLY A 5 -6.20 14.19 18.91
CA GLY A 5 -5.69 13.33 17.86
C GLY A 5 -6.85 12.87 17.00
N GLY A 6 -7.06 13.52 15.85
CA GLY A 6 -8.09 13.09 14.92
C GLY A 6 -7.69 11.77 14.27
N CYS A 7 -8.67 10.90 14.10
CA CYS A 7 -8.55 9.75 13.22
C CYS A 7 -9.06 10.16 11.83
N GLU A 8 -8.29 9.84 10.80
CA GLU A 8 -8.65 9.97 9.40
C GLU A 8 -9.21 8.64 8.94
N THR A 9 -10.36 8.66 8.25
CA THR A 9 -10.91 7.47 7.58
C THR A 9 -10.82 7.69 6.08
N LEU A 10 -10.24 6.72 5.38
CA LEU A 10 -10.12 6.72 3.92
C LEU A 10 -10.96 5.59 3.35
N GLU A 11 -11.77 5.93 2.35
CA GLU A 11 -12.52 4.97 1.54
C GLU A 11 -11.79 4.78 0.21
N VAL A 12 -11.26 3.57 -0.01
CA VAL A 12 -10.62 3.21 -1.28
C VAL A 12 -11.53 2.21 -1.99
N LYS A 13 -11.97 2.58 -3.20
CA LYS A 13 -12.61 1.60 -4.08
C LYS A 13 -11.54 0.64 -4.60
N ALA A 14 -11.69 -0.64 -4.30
CA ALA A 14 -10.77 -1.66 -4.77
C ALA A 14 -11.03 -1.95 -6.25
N ASP A 15 -10.05 -1.60 -7.09
CA ASP A 15 -9.99 -2.05 -8.48
C ASP A 15 -9.59 -3.53 -8.56
N HIS A 16 -8.53 -3.89 -7.82
CA HIS A 16 -8.01 -5.25 -7.74
C HIS A 16 -7.57 -5.61 -6.31
N VAL A 17 -7.76 -6.87 -5.91
CA VAL A 17 -7.36 -7.38 -4.59
C VAL A 17 -6.28 -8.45 -4.76
N TYR A 18 -5.04 -8.09 -4.41
CA TYR A 18 -3.89 -9.00 -4.52
C TYR A 18 -3.79 -9.98 -3.34
N ARG A 19 -4.29 -9.60 -2.15
CA ARG A 19 -4.28 -10.44 -0.94
C ARG A 19 -5.49 -10.14 -0.05
N GLY A 20 -5.99 -11.19 0.60
CA GLY A 20 -7.16 -11.09 1.46
C GLY A 20 -8.46 -10.82 0.68
N GLU A 21 -9.42 -10.22 1.34
CA GLU A 21 -10.75 -9.91 0.78
C GLU A 21 -11.05 -8.42 0.98
N ALA A 22 -11.59 -7.74 -0.03
CA ALA A 22 -11.99 -6.33 0.08
C ALA A 22 -13.49 -6.12 0.34
N GLY A 23 -14.30 -7.19 0.35
CA GLY A 23 -15.75 -7.09 0.50
C GLY A 23 -16.44 -6.39 -0.67
N ASP A 24 -17.60 -5.76 -0.42
CA ASP A 24 -18.37 -4.95 -1.37
C ASP A 24 -17.64 -3.65 -1.75
N GLY A 25 -16.59 -3.79 -2.58
CA GLY A 25 -16.03 -2.77 -3.46
C GLY A 25 -15.24 -1.62 -2.81
N THR A 26 -15.57 -1.20 -1.58
CA THR A 26 -14.95 -0.06 -0.90
C THR A 26 -14.37 -0.50 0.43
N ARG A 27 -13.05 -0.38 0.57
CA ARG A 27 -12.35 -0.66 1.82
C ARG A 27 -12.12 0.63 2.59
N GLN A 28 -12.55 0.62 3.85
CA GLN A 28 -12.28 1.70 4.79
C GLN A 28 -11.01 1.41 5.56
N PHE A 29 -10.08 2.35 5.53
CA PHE A 29 -8.87 2.32 6.35
C PHE A 29 -8.91 3.47 7.37
N LYS A 30 -8.59 3.17 8.63
CA LYS A 30 -8.55 4.14 9.72
C LYS A 30 -7.12 4.32 10.18
N SER A 31 -6.63 5.56 10.26
CA SER A 31 -5.31 5.88 10.83
C SER A 31 -5.36 7.24 11.52
N ARG A 32 -4.37 7.58 12.35
CA ARG A 32 -4.31 8.94 12.94
C ARG A 32 -3.89 9.96 11.89
N ILE A 33 -4.27 11.20 12.14
CA ILE A 33 -3.85 12.34 11.32
C ILE A 33 -2.34 12.36 11.15
N GLY A 34 -1.88 12.23 9.89
CA GLY A 34 -0.46 12.26 9.54
C GLY A 34 0.31 10.94 9.72
N GLU A 35 -0.34 9.85 10.14
CA GLU A 35 0.24 8.49 10.04
C GLU A 35 0.27 7.99 8.60
N TRP A 36 -0.58 8.56 7.75
CA TRP A 36 -0.42 8.48 6.32
C TRP A 36 0.82 9.29 5.93
N GLY A 37 1.76 8.65 5.23
CA GLY A 37 2.85 9.36 4.55
C GLY A 37 2.33 10.53 3.70
N PRO A 38 3.20 11.44 3.22
CA PRO A 38 2.84 12.78 2.77
C PRO A 38 1.60 12.76 1.86
N ARG A 39 0.46 13.16 2.44
CA ARG A 39 -0.87 13.35 1.84
C ARG A 39 -1.14 12.47 0.63
N PHE A 40 -1.96 11.44 0.86
CA PHE A 40 -2.62 10.71 -0.23
C PHE A 40 -3.08 11.71 -1.30
N PRO A 41 -2.59 11.60 -2.54
CA PRO A 41 -3.09 12.46 -3.58
C PRO A 41 -4.56 12.08 -3.78
N VAL A 42 -5.48 13.05 -3.67
CA VAL A 42 -6.85 12.88 -4.21
C VAL A 42 -6.69 12.94 -5.72
N THR A 43 -6.13 11.89 -6.30
CA THR A 43 -5.88 11.75 -7.73
C THR A 43 -6.58 10.51 -8.24
N GLU A 44 -6.85 10.51 -9.54
CA GLU A 44 -7.37 9.36 -10.28
C GLU A 44 -6.28 8.30 -10.53
N GLU A 45 -5.09 8.47 -9.94
CA GLU A 45 -3.95 7.58 -10.14
C GLU A 45 -4.08 6.33 -9.29
N LEU A 46 -3.73 5.18 -9.87
CA LEU A 46 -3.72 3.91 -9.17
C LEU A 46 -2.66 3.90 -8.07
N ILE A 47 -3.00 3.20 -6.99
CA ILE A 47 -2.16 3.05 -5.81
C ILE A 47 -2.25 1.61 -5.30
N VAL A 48 -1.19 1.18 -4.63
CA VAL A 48 -1.18 -0.08 -3.89
C VAL A 48 -1.21 0.25 -2.40
N VAL A 49 -2.19 -0.31 -1.70
CA VAL A 49 -2.37 -0.14 -0.24
C VAL A 49 -2.13 -1.49 0.44
N SER A 50 -1.38 -1.48 1.53
CA SER A 50 -1.14 -2.63 2.40
C SER A 50 -1.49 -2.25 3.84
N GLU A 51 -2.27 -3.09 4.49
CA GLU A 51 -2.59 -2.98 5.92
C GLU A 51 -2.00 -4.18 6.65
N GLU A 52 -1.11 -3.91 7.61
CA GLU A 52 -0.40 -4.93 8.38
C GLU A 52 -0.42 -4.56 9.86
N ALA A 53 -0.96 -5.43 10.72
CA ALA A 53 -1.05 -5.20 12.17
C ALA A 53 -1.66 -3.83 12.55
N GLY A 54 -2.64 -3.35 11.78
CA GLY A 54 -3.29 -2.05 11.99
C GLY A 54 -2.49 -0.84 11.50
N SER A 55 -1.30 -1.04 10.92
CA SER A 55 -0.54 0.00 10.23
C SER A 55 -0.83 -0.05 8.73
N VAL A 56 -1.19 1.09 8.16
CA VAL A 56 -1.48 1.18 6.73
C VAL A 56 -0.34 1.90 6.01
N SER A 57 0.17 1.27 4.95
CA SER A 57 1.20 1.80 4.07
C SER A 57 0.73 1.77 2.63
N TRP A 58 1.24 2.67 1.79
CA TRP A 58 0.81 2.76 0.40
C TRP A 58 1.93 3.24 -0.52
N SER A 59 1.76 3.02 -1.82
CA SER A 59 2.67 3.51 -2.85
C SER A 59 1.91 3.78 -4.16
N PRO A 60 2.29 4.80 -4.95
CA PRO A 60 1.80 4.95 -6.32
C PRO A 60 2.02 3.67 -7.12
N ALA A 61 1.02 3.28 -7.91
CA ALA A 61 1.10 2.16 -8.82
C ALA A 61 1.46 2.69 -10.22
N THR A 62 2.64 2.33 -10.71
CA THR A 62 3.03 2.63 -12.09
C THR A 62 2.87 1.37 -12.92
N GLU A 63 1.95 1.38 -13.89
CA GLU A 63 1.86 0.29 -14.85
C GLU A 63 2.93 0.43 -15.95
N ARG A 64 3.69 -0.63 -16.19
CA ARG A 64 4.64 -0.75 -17.32
C ARG A 64 4.61 -2.18 -17.84
N ASP A 65 4.45 -2.35 -19.14
CA ASP A 65 4.41 -3.67 -19.79
C ASP A 65 3.39 -4.64 -19.14
N GLY A 66 2.24 -4.13 -18.73
CA GLY A 66 1.18 -4.91 -18.05
C GLY A 66 1.53 -5.36 -16.62
N ARG A 67 2.63 -4.84 -16.04
CA ARG A 67 3.05 -5.12 -14.67
C ARG A 67 2.91 -3.85 -13.82
N ILE A 68 2.50 -4.03 -12.58
CA ILE A 68 2.42 -2.95 -11.60
C ILE A 68 3.75 -2.82 -10.87
N PHE A 69 4.27 -1.60 -10.84
CA PHE A 69 5.47 -1.23 -10.11
C PHE A 69 5.13 -0.28 -8.95
N ILE A 70 5.77 -0.52 -7.81
CA ILE A 70 5.61 0.25 -6.57
C ILE A 70 6.93 0.89 -6.13
N ASP A 71 6.86 2.06 -5.50
CA ASP A 71 7.99 2.67 -4.80
C ASP A 71 8.20 1.97 -3.43
N PRO A 72 9.32 1.24 -3.23
CA PRO A 72 9.59 0.53 -1.99
C PRO A 72 9.95 1.46 -0.82
N LYS A 73 10.26 2.73 -1.06
CA LYS A 73 10.50 3.72 0.03
C LYS A 73 9.20 4.10 0.74
N ARG A 74 8.08 4.10 -0.01
CA ARG A 74 6.74 4.40 0.50
C ARG A 74 6.05 3.16 1.05
N LEU A 75 6.12 2.04 0.32
CA LEU A 75 5.61 0.74 0.76
C LEU A 75 6.78 -0.21 1.01
N ARG A 76 7.27 -0.24 2.26
CA ARG A 76 8.52 -0.92 2.63
C ARG A 76 8.39 -2.44 2.75
N SER A 77 7.20 -2.91 3.11
CA SER A 77 6.90 -4.33 3.26
C SER A 77 5.48 -4.62 2.80
N ILE A 78 5.28 -5.87 2.39
CA ILE A 78 3.95 -6.46 2.20
C ILE A 78 4.01 -7.86 2.83
N ALA A 79 3.08 -8.17 3.74
CA ALA A 79 3.06 -9.45 4.46
C ALA A 79 4.34 -9.76 5.25
N GLY A 80 5.03 -8.74 5.78
CA GLY A 80 6.33 -8.88 6.42
C GLY A 80 7.46 -9.27 5.46
N VAL A 81 7.24 -9.24 4.14
CA VAL A 81 8.28 -9.40 3.11
C VAL A 81 8.73 -8.02 2.66
N PRO A 82 10.04 -7.69 2.73
CA PRO A 82 10.57 -6.43 2.23
C PRO A 82 10.32 -6.28 0.72
N THR A 83 9.85 -5.11 0.30
CA THR A 83 9.66 -4.78 -1.12
C THR A 83 10.99 -4.54 -1.83
N SER A 84 11.96 -3.93 -1.14
CA SER A 84 13.34 -3.78 -1.63
C SER A 84 14.08 -5.12 -1.61
N ALA A 85 14.55 -5.60 -2.76
CA ALA A 85 15.39 -6.79 -2.83
C ALA A 85 16.86 -6.55 -2.45
N THR A 86 17.39 -5.34 -2.70
CA THR A 86 18.85 -5.07 -2.64
C THR A 86 19.23 -3.63 -2.27
N GLY A 87 18.34 -2.86 -1.66
CA GLY A 87 18.63 -1.45 -1.31
C GLY A 87 18.64 -0.48 -2.51
N SER A 88 18.29 -0.96 -3.70
CA SER A 88 18.04 -0.10 -4.87
C SER A 88 16.80 0.77 -4.64
N ALA A 89 16.90 2.04 -5.04
CA ALA A 89 15.83 3.02 -4.94
C ALA A 89 14.81 2.95 -6.09
N ASP A 90 14.93 1.95 -6.96
CA ASP A 90 14.10 1.77 -8.14
C ASP A 90 12.73 1.20 -7.78
N LEU A 91 11.76 1.47 -8.66
CA LEU A 91 10.43 0.88 -8.55
C LEU A 91 10.55 -0.65 -8.68
N VAL A 92 9.79 -1.37 -7.87
CA VAL A 92 9.81 -2.84 -7.82
C VAL A 92 8.49 -3.37 -8.36
N ALA A 93 8.53 -4.42 -9.17
CA ALA A 93 7.32 -5.07 -9.65
C ALA A 93 6.58 -5.75 -8.49
N LEU A 94 5.29 -5.48 -8.36
CA LEU A 94 4.45 -6.02 -7.29
C LEU A 94 4.40 -7.55 -7.31
N ASP A 95 4.30 -8.15 -8.49
CA ASP A 95 4.26 -9.60 -8.67
C ASP A 95 5.53 -10.29 -8.14
N ASP A 96 6.71 -9.68 -8.31
CA ASP A 96 7.96 -10.23 -7.76
C ASP A 96 7.95 -10.26 -6.23
N VAL A 97 7.29 -9.28 -5.58
CA VAL A 97 7.11 -9.28 -4.12
C VAL A 97 6.09 -10.35 -3.71
N LEU A 98 4.97 -10.47 -4.43
CA LEU A 98 3.93 -11.47 -4.17
C LEU A 98 4.45 -12.91 -4.34
N ALA A 99 5.28 -13.17 -5.35
CA ALA A 99 5.92 -14.46 -5.55
C ALA A 99 6.81 -14.86 -4.37
N ARG A 100 7.57 -13.91 -3.80
CA ARG A 100 8.40 -14.15 -2.60
C ARG A 100 7.56 -14.47 -1.36
N ILE A 101 6.37 -13.89 -1.25
CA ILE A 101 5.43 -14.21 -0.18
C ILE A 101 4.93 -15.65 -0.34
N GLY A 102 4.56 -16.05 -1.56
CA GLY A 102 4.13 -17.42 -1.87
C GLY A 102 5.21 -18.48 -1.65
N ALA A 103 6.48 -18.14 -1.89
CA ALA A 103 7.62 -19.03 -1.68
C ALA A 103 8.03 -19.24 -0.21
N ARG A 104 7.44 -18.47 0.74
CA ARG A 104 7.74 -18.56 2.18
C ARG A 104 6.87 -19.62 2.90
N HIS A 105 5.97 -20.30 2.17
CA HIS A 105 5.09 -21.35 2.68
C HIS A 105 5.67 -22.75 2.50
#